data_AF-A0A956JXB7-F1
#
_entry.id   AF-A0A956JXB7-F1
#
_cell.length_a   1.000
_cell.length_b   1.000
_cell.length_c   1.000
_cell.angle_alpha   90.00
_cell.angle_beta   90.00
_cell.angle_gamma   90.00
#
_symmetry.space_group_name_H-M   'P 1'
#
loop_
_entity.id
_entity.type
_entity.pdbx_description
1 polymer ?
#
loop_
_entity_poly.entity_id
_entity_poly.type
_entity_poly.pdbx_seq_one_letter_code
_entity_poly.pdbx_strand_id
1 'polypeptide(L)'
;MTDYGKYPPGRGHAWRGEWQERLLDLVRARGFSTLTELAASVPTRTIVQLSSDLGGGDVAPIQVQWALVEEAKQRNTVEHCARDLLVRHLHEVAGGWPAEHGWEPQKAVRRALVAWQGCLQDERLGAVLGQITQALLSDKEIPAGWLPSGIDDSIIARYFERHWPASADRSEAT
;
A
#
# COMPACT_ATOMS: atom_id res chain seq x y z
N MET A 1 -34.04 2.94 12.79
CA MET A 1 -34.67 3.24 11.49
C MET A 1 -33.55 3.56 10.51
N THR A 2 -32.96 2.54 9.91
CA THR A 2 -31.81 2.68 9.00
C THR A 2 -32.32 2.80 7.57
N ASP A 3 -32.12 3.98 7.00
CA ASP A 3 -32.48 4.32 5.63
C ASP A 3 -31.53 3.62 4.64
N TYR A 4 -31.84 2.35 4.34
CA TYR A 4 -31.12 1.53 3.36
C TYR A 4 -31.65 1.71 1.92
N GLY A 5 -32.53 2.68 1.65
CA GLY A 5 -33.36 2.66 0.43
C GLY A 5 -33.00 3.65 -0.69
N LYS A 6 -32.12 4.64 -0.48
CA LYS A 6 -32.08 5.79 -1.40
C LYS A 6 -31.14 5.67 -2.61
N TYR A 7 -30.24 4.69 -2.69
CA TYR A 7 -29.28 4.60 -3.81
C TYR A 7 -29.07 3.15 -4.27
N PRO A 8 -28.92 2.92 -5.59
CA PRO A 8 -28.63 1.60 -6.11
C PRO A 8 -27.28 1.08 -5.56
N PRO A 9 -27.14 -0.24 -5.36
CA PRO A 9 -25.88 -0.83 -4.90
C PRO A 9 -24.71 -0.40 -5.82
N GLY A 10 -23.57 -0.05 -5.20
CA GLY A 10 -22.32 0.24 -5.92
C GLY A 10 -21.94 1.72 -6.09
N ARG A 11 -22.64 2.71 -5.51
CA ARG A 11 -22.15 4.11 -5.44
C ARG A 11 -22.47 4.81 -4.12
N GLY A 12 -21.42 5.20 -3.38
CA GLY A 12 -21.53 6.17 -2.27
C GLY A 12 -21.82 5.58 -0.88
N HIS A 13 -21.52 4.29 -0.67
CA HIS A 13 -21.65 3.62 0.64
C HIS A 13 -20.35 3.47 1.42
N ALA A 14 -19.20 3.60 0.74
CA ALA A 14 -17.87 3.45 1.32
C ALA A 14 -17.74 4.11 2.71
N TRP A 15 -18.11 5.40 2.81
CA TRP A 15 -17.89 6.21 4.02
C TRP A 15 -19.07 6.28 5.00
N ARG A 16 -20.18 5.57 4.76
CA ARG A 16 -21.34 5.67 5.66
C ARG A 16 -21.08 4.91 6.96
N GLY A 17 -21.57 5.41 8.10
CA GLY A 17 -21.50 4.71 9.40
C GLY A 17 -20.09 4.23 9.78
N GLU A 18 -20.02 3.17 10.58
CA GLU A 18 -18.76 2.56 11.06
C GLU A 18 -18.09 1.75 9.93
N TRP A 19 -17.43 2.44 9.00
CA TRP A 19 -16.85 1.79 7.82
C TRP A 19 -15.65 0.91 8.17
N GLN A 20 -14.88 1.25 9.20
CA GLN A 20 -13.77 0.45 9.68
C GLN A 20 -14.26 -0.91 10.21
N GLU A 21 -15.34 -0.92 10.99
CA GLU A 21 -15.94 -2.16 11.50
C GLU A 21 -16.44 -3.04 10.37
N ARG A 22 -17.15 -2.46 9.39
CA ARG A 22 -17.60 -3.22 8.21
C ARG A 22 -16.44 -3.78 7.39
N LEU A 23 -15.37 -3.01 7.21
CA LEU A 23 -14.18 -3.49 6.51
C LEU A 23 -13.59 -4.70 7.25
N LEU A 24 -13.49 -4.63 8.58
CA LEU A 24 -13.00 -5.74 9.40
C LEU A 24 -13.92 -6.97 9.35
N ASP A 25 -15.24 -6.77 9.32
CA ASP A 25 -16.20 -7.85 9.16
C ASP A 25 -16.08 -8.52 7.77
N LEU A 26 -15.84 -7.75 6.71
CA LEU A 26 -15.56 -8.28 5.37
C LEU A 26 -14.26 -9.07 5.31
N VAL A 27 -13.24 -8.66 6.06
CA VAL A 27 -11.97 -9.38 6.21
C VAL A 27 -12.19 -10.70 6.96
N ARG A 28 -12.92 -10.68 8.08
CA ARG A 28 -13.28 -11.87 8.86
C ARG A 28 -14.14 -12.86 8.09
N ALA A 29 -15.08 -12.37 7.28
CA ALA A 29 -15.89 -13.20 6.38
C ALA A 29 -15.04 -13.95 5.33
N ARG A 30 -13.81 -13.49 5.07
CA ARG A 30 -12.83 -14.16 4.19
C ARG A 30 -11.85 -15.06 4.94
N GLY A 31 -12.03 -15.26 6.24
CA GLY A 31 -11.22 -16.15 7.06
C GLY A 31 -9.94 -15.52 7.62
N PHE A 32 -9.78 -14.19 7.52
CA PHE A 32 -8.62 -13.48 8.05
C PHE A 32 -8.99 -12.70 9.31
N SER A 33 -8.09 -12.60 10.28
CA SER A 33 -8.34 -11.87 11.51
C SER A 33 -8.00 -10.39 11.40
N THR A 34 -7.10 -10.04 10.48
CA THR A 34 -6.67 -8.66 10.23
C THR A 34 -6.56 -8.37 8.73
N LEU A 35 -6.57 -7.08 8.37
CA LEU A 35 -6.44 -6.67 6.98
C LEU A 35 -5.03 -6.95 6.46
N THR A 36 -4.01 -6.83 7.33
CA THR A 36 -2.63 -7.20 7.00
C THR A 36 -2.51 -8.68 6.62
N GLU A 37 -3.17 -9.60 7.33
CA GLU A 37 -3.17 -11.03 7.00
C GLU A 37 -3.82 -11.30 5.64
N LEU A 38 -4.97 -10.67 5.36
CA LEU A 38 -5.63 -10.78 4.06
C LEU A 38 -4.71 -10.25 2.95
N ALA A 39 -4.11 -9.08 3.15
CA ALA A 39 -3.20 -8.46 2.20
C ALA A 39 -1.98 -9.37 1.93
N ALA A 40 -1.38 -9.94 2.96
CA ALA A 40 -0.22 -10.83 2.87
C ALA A 40 -0.52 -12.13 2.10
N SER A 41 -1.78 -12.61 2.09
CA SER A 41 -2.18 -13.78 1.31
C SER A 41 -2.15 -13.56 -0.21
N VAL A 42 -2.17 -12.30 -0.64
CA VAL A 42 -2.18 -11.87 -2.05
C VAL A 42 -1.22 -10.68 -2.25
N PRO A 43 0.10 -10.90 -2.10
CA PRO A 43 1.09 -9.82 -1.95
C PRO A 43 1.22 -8.92 -3.19
N THR A 44 0.88 -9.42 -4.38
CA THR A 44 1.00 -8.68 -5.64
C THR A 44 -0.30 -8.01 -6.09
N ARG A 45 -1.43 -8.21 -5.37
CA ARG A 45 -2.68 -7.53 -5.72
C ARG A 45 -2.60 -6.05 -5.41
N THR A 46 -2.97 -5.20 -6.36
CA THR A 46 -3.02 -3.75 -6.13
C THR A 46 -4.07 -3.39 -5.08
N ILE A 47 -4.01 -2.18 -4.53
CA ILE A 47 -4.99 -1.71 -3.54
C ILE A 47 -6.40 -1.68 -4.15
N VAL A 48 -6.52 -1.32 -5.43
CA VAL A 48 -7.79 -1.35 -6.19
C VAL A 48 -8.33 -2.77 -6.33
N GLN A 49 -7.47 -3.75 -6.56
CA GLN A 49 -7.88 -5.15 -6.64
C GLN A 49 -8.33 -5.65 -5.27
N LEU A 50 -7.60 -5.35 -4.19
CA LEU A 50 -8.01 -5.70 -2.82
C LEU A 50 -9.39 -5.11 -2.46
N SER A 51 -9.61 -3.83 -2.76
CA SER A 51 -10.90 -3.20 -2.45
C SER A 51 -12.04 -3.80 -3.28
N SER A 52 -11.77 -4.14 -4.55
CA SER A 52 -12.71 -4.87 -5.39
C SER A 52 -13.03 -6.24 -4.83
N ASP A 53 -12.01 -7.00 -4.42
CA ASP A 53 -12.18 -8.34 -3.85
C ASP A 53 -12.95 -8.32 -2.54
N LEU A 54 -12.82 -7.26 -1.74
CA LEU A 54 -13.47 -7.11 -0.43
C LEU A 54 -14.95 -6.75 -0.52
N GLY A 55 -15.33 -5.86 -1.43
CA GLY A 55 -16.72 -5.39 -1.48
C GLY A 55 -17.09 -4.58 -2.71
N GLY A 56 -16.34 -4.66 -3.82
CA GLY A 56 -16.71 -4.16 -5.14
C GLY A 56 -17.61 -2.91 -5.15
N GLY A 57 -17.06 -1.72 -4.89
CA GLY A 57 -17.79 -0.46 -4.88
C GLY A 57 -18.30 0.00 -3.50
N ASP A 58 -18.43 -0.93 -2.54
CA ASP A 58 -18.74 -0.60 -1.14
C ASP A 58 -17.48 -0.41 -0.27
N VAL A 59 -16.31 -0.77 -0.80
CA VAL A 59 -15.00 -0.52 -0.19
C VAL A 59 -14.17 0.32 -1.15
N ALA A 60 -13.78 1.52 -0.73
CA ALA A 60 -12.89 2.36 -1.52
C ALA A 60 -11.42 1.93 -1.35
N PRO A 61 -10.57 2.01 -2.39
CA PRO A 61 -9.14 1.70 -2.28
C PRO A 61 -8.44 2.45 -1.14
N ILE A 62 -8.78 3.74 -0.98
CA ILE A 62 -8.21 4.57 0.08
C ILE A 62 -8.57 4.09 1.50
N GLN A 63 -9.73 3.43 1.68
CA GLN A 63 -10.11 2.85 2.97
C GLN A 63 -9.23 1.64 3.32
N VAL A 64 -8.92 0.80 2.33
CA VAL A 64 -8.00 -0.33 2.50
C VAL A 64 -6.62 0.19 2.87
N GLN A 65 -6.12 1.20 2.15
CA GLN A 65 -4.84 1.83 2.43
C GLN A 65 -4.78 2.41 3.85
N TRP A 66 -5.77 3.21 4.25
CA TRP A 66 -5.82 3.80 5.58
C TRP A 66 -5.89 2.75 6.67
N ALA A 67 -6.72 1.72 6.51
CA ALA A 67 -6.85 0.64 7.48
C ALA A 67 -5.55 -0.15 7.64
N LEU A 68 -4.81 -0.43 6.54
CA LEU A 68 -3.50 -1.07 6.59
C LEU A 68 -2.49 -0.22 7.39
N VAL A 69 -2.44 1.08 7.12
CA VAL A 69 -1.52 2.00 7.80
C VAL A 69 -1.85 2.13 9.29
N GLU A 70 -3.13 2.28 9.64
CA GLU A 70 -3.57 2.37 11.03
C GLU A 70 -3.29 1.07 11.79
N GLU A 71 -3.59 -0.09 11.20
CA GLU A 71 -3.26 -1.39 11.80
C GLU A 71 -1.75 -1.54 12.02
N ALA A 72 -0.93 -1.11 11.06
CA ALA A 72 0.52 -1.17 11.16
C ALA A 72 1.08 -0.26 12.25
N LYS A 73 0.54 0.97 12.39
CA LYS A 73 0.90 1.89 13.48
C LYS A 73 0.55 1.31 14.84
N GLN A 74 -0.65 0.75 15.01
CA GLN A 74 -1.08 0.13 16.25
C GLN A 74 -0.21 -1.08 16.65
N ARG A 75 0.33 -1.79 15.66
CA ARG A 75 1.16 -2.99 15.86
C ARG A 75 2.67 -2.72 15.82
N ASN A 76 3.10 -1.48 15.62
CA ASN A 76 4.51 -1.10 15.39
C ASN A 76 5.16 -1.92 14.26
N THR A 77 4.46 -2.06 13.13
CA THR A 77 4.90 -2.80 11.93
C THR A 77 4.91 -1.88 10.68
N VAL A 78 5.26 -0.62 10.88
CA VAL A 78 5.16 0.43 9.85
C VAL A 78 6.10 0.15 8.68
N GLU A 79 7.31 -0.35 8.93
CA GLU A 79 8.22 -0.80 7.86
C GLU A 79 7.57 -1.86 6.96
N HIS A 80 6.98 -2.89 7.56
CA HIS A 80 6.33 -3.97 6.83
C HIS A 80 5.20 -3.42 5.95
N CYS A 81 4.36 -2.53 6.50
CA CYS A 81 3.31 -1.86 5.75
C CYS A 81 3.87 -0.99 4.61
N ALA A 82 4.96 -0.26 4.85
CA ALA A 82 5.61 0.55 3.83
C ALA A 82 6.12 -0.30 2.66
N ARG A 83 6.75 -1.45 2.94
CA ARG A 83 7.17 -2.42 1.92
C ARG A 83 5.98 -2.98 1.15
N ASP A 84 4.94 -3.42 1.85
CA ASP A 84 3.72 -3.98 1.24
C ASP A 84 3.03 -2.97 0.31
N LEU A 85 2.84 -1.73 0.76
CA LEU A 85 2.25 -0.68 -0.07
C LEU A 85 3.12 -0.34 -1.29
N LEU A 86 4.46 -0.34 -1.14
CA LEU A 86 5.36 -0.13 -2.27
C LEU A 86 5.19 -1.21 -3.34
N VAL A 87 5.14 -2.47 -2.93
CA VAL A 87 4.89 -3.61 -3.82
C VAL A 87 3.60 -3.39 -4.61
N ARG A 88 2.51 -3.08 -3.91
CA ARG A 88 1.18 -2.90 -4.51
C ARG A 88 1.12 -1.73 -5.49
N HIS A 89 1.77 -0.61 -5.19
CA HIS A 89 1.85 0.53 -6.11
C HIS A 89 2.71 0.24 -7.33
N LEU A 90 3.82 -0.50 -7.19
CA LEU A 90 4.63 -0.89 -8.34
C LEU A 90 3.85 -1.83 -9.28
N HIS A 91 2.99 -2.70 -8.74
CA HIS A 91 2.07 -3.52 -9.55
C HIS A 91 0.99 -2.72 -10.30
N GLU A 92 0.80 -1.42 -10.02
CA GLU A 92 -0.05 -0.54 -10.85
C GLU A 92 0.65 -0.09 -12.14
N VAL A 93 1.98 -0.29 -12.24
CA VAL A 93 2.76 0.07 -13.43
C VAL A 93 2.70 -1.04 -14.46
N ALA A 94 1.95 -0.80 -15.54
CA ALA A 94 1.86 -1.72 -16.66
C ALA A 94 3.25 -1.98 -17.28
N GLY A 95 3.67 -3.25 -17.32
CA GLY A 95 4.96 -3.66 -17.86
C GLY A 95 6.14 -3.53 -16.90
N GLY A 96 5.92 -3.12 -15.64
CA GLY A 96 6.95 -3.09 -14.60
C GLY A 96 8.01 -2.01 -14.79
N TRP A 97 9.22 -2.26 -14.27
CA TRP A 97 10.33 -1.32 -14.33
C TRP A 97 10.80 -1.06 -15.77
N PRO A 98 11.09 0.20 -16.16
CA PRO A 98 11.49 0.51 -17.52
C PRO A 98 12.91 0.00 -17.83
N ALA A 99 13.13 -0.37 -19.10
CA ALA A 99 14.47 -0.74 -19.58
C ALA A 99 15.41 0.48 -19.69
N GLU A 100 14.86 1.63 -20.05
CA GLU A 100 15.62 2.87 -20.19
C GLU A 100 15.57 3.69 -18.90
N HIS A 101 16.72 4.28 -18.57
CA HIS A 101 16.84 5.16 -17.42
C HIS A 101 16.63 6.62 -17.84
N GLY A 102 15.69 7.31 -17.20
CA GLY A 102 15.41 8.71 -17.49
C GLY A 102 14.03 9.14 -17.03
N TRP A 103 13.76 10.44 -17.08
CA TRP A 103 12.50 11.01 -16.60
C TRP A 103 11.26 10.43 -17.32
N GLU A 104 11.24 10.48 -18.66
CA GLU A 104 10.10 9.99 -19.45
C GLU A 104 9.92 8.46 -19.36
N PRO A 105 10.96 7.62 -19.56
CA PRO A 105 10.82 6.17 -19.37
C PRO A 105 10.35 5.77 -17.98
N GLN A 106 10.77 6.49 -16.93
CA GLN A 106 10.41 6.22 -15.53
C GLN A 106 9.12 6.91 -15.08
N LYS A 107 8.41 7.63 -15.95
CA LYS A 107 7.26 8.47 -15.56
C LYS A 107 6.18 7.70 -14.80
N ALA A 108 5.85 6.49 -15.24
CA ALA A 108 4.83 5.66 -14.58
C ALA A 108 5.28 5.20 -13.18
N VAL A 109 6.50 4.68 -13.08
CA VAL A 109 7.12 4.30 -11.79
C VAL A 109 7.21 5.49 -10.84
N ARG A 110 7.65 6.66 -11.32
CA ARG A 110 7.71 7.89 -10.52
C ARG A 110 6.35 8.24 -9.91
N ARG A 111 5.27 8.14 -10.69
CA ARG A 111 3.91 8.39 -10.18
C ARG A 111 3.50 7.38 -9.12
N ALA A 112 3.83 6.09 -9.31
CA ALA A 112 3.56 5.05 -8.31
C ALA A 112 4.32 5.31 -7.00
N LEU A 113 5.61 5.69 -7.09
CA LEU A 113 6.43 6.03 -5.92
C LEU A 113 5.89 7.27 -5.18
N VAL A 114 5.48 8.32 -5.90
CA VAL A 114 4.87 9.50 -5.27
C VAL A 114 3.55 9.16 -4.58
N ALA A 115 2.71 8.31 -5.18
CA ALA A 115 1.48 7.84 -4.56
C ALA A 115 1.78 7.05 -3.27
N TRP A 116 2.73 6.12 -3.34
CA TRP A 116 3.22 5.34 -2.19
C TRP A 116 3.72 6.23 -1.05
N GLN A 117 4.53 7.25 -1.32
CA GLN A 117 5.01 8.19 -0.31
C GLN A 117 3.85 8.89 0.42
N GLY A 118 2.78 9.23 -0.30
CA GLY A 118 1.58 9.85 0.27
C GLY A 118 0.74 8.93 1.16
N CYS A 119 1.02 7.62 1.19
CA CYS A 119 0.16 6.66 1.89
C CYS A 119 0.30 6.69 3.40
N LEU A 120 1.53 6.78 3.91
CA LEU A 120 1.82 6.62 5.33
C LEU A 120 1.45 7.85 6.16
N GLN A 121 1.40 9.03 5.53
CA GLN A 121 1.01 10.31 6.14
C GLN A 121 1.72 10.56 7.50
N ASP A 122 3.00 10.24 7.58
CA ASP A 122 3.84 10.47 8.75
C ASP A 122 5.06 11.31 8.34
N GLU A 123 5.15 12.52 8.87
CA GLU A 123 6.23 13.47 8.56
C GLU A 123 7.61 12.90 8.93
N ARG A 124 7.70 12.04 9.95
CA ARG A 124 8.95 11.41 10.38
C ARG A 124 9.50 10.45 9.33
N LEU A 125 8.63 9.90 8.49
CA LEU A 125 9.00 8.94 7.43
C LEU A 125 9.33 9.62 6.11
N GLY A 126 8.89 10.87 5.89
CA GLY A 126 9.01 11.56 4.60
C GLY A 126 10.43 11.57 4.03
N ALA A 127 11.43 11.84 4.88
CA ALA A 127 12.84 11.83 4.48
C ALA A 127 13.31 10.43 4.03
N VAL A 128 12.96 9.39 4.79
CA VAL A 128 13.34 7.99 4.50
C VAL A 128 12.67 7.50 3.21
N LEU A 129 11.36 7.74 3.05
CA LEU A 129 10.62 7.39 1.85
C LEU A 129 11.18 8.11 0.61
N GLY A 130 11.59 9.37 0.77
CA GLY A 130 12.28 10.14 -0.26
C GLY A 130 13.63 9.55 -0.66
N GLN A 131 14.43 9.11 0.32
CA GLN A 131 15.70 8.43 0.05
C GLN A 131 15.51 7.12 -0.70
N ILE A 132 14.58 6.27 -0.27
CA ILE A 132 14.24 5.02 -0.95
C ILE A 132 13.78 5.30 -2.39
N THR A 133 12.89 6.28 -2.58
CA THR A 133 12.40 6.70 -3.90
C THR A 133 13.55 7.13 -4.81
N GLN A 134 14.43 8.00 -4.32
CA GLN A 134 15.57 8.48 -5.09
C GLN A 134 16.56 7.35 -5.42
N ALA A 135 16.81 6.46 -4.46
CA ALA A 135 17.73 5.34 -4.63
C ALA A 135 17.22 4.32 -5.67
N LEU A 136 15.92 3.99 -5.63
CA LEU A 136 15.26 3.17 -6.64
C LEU A 136 15.34 3.82 -8.02
N LEU A 137 14.93 5.08 -8.15
CA LEU A 137 14.91 5.78 -9.44
C LEU A 137 16.30 6.00 -10.03
N SER A 138 17.35 6.02 -9.21
CA SER A 138 18.74 6.22 -9.64
C SER A 138 19.44 4.90 -10.00
N ASP A 139 18.86 3.75 -9.65
CA ASP A 139 19.48 2.46 -9.90
C ASP A 139 19.29 2.02 -11.36
N LYS A 140 20.42 1.63 -11.96
CA LYS A 140 20.52 1.13 -13.33
C LYS A 140 20.55 -0.39 -13.38
N GLU A 141 20.65 -1.06 -12.23
CA GLU A 141 20.71 -2.52 -12.11
C GLU A 141 19.32 -3.16 -11.96
N ILE A 142 18.26 -2.37 -11.72
CA ILE A 142 16.90 -2.90 -11.64
C ILE A 142 16.50 -3.46 -13.02
N PRO A 143 16.15 -4.76 -13.11
CA PRO A 143 15.86 -5.38 -14.39
C PRO A 143 14.65 -4.76 -15.10
N ALA A 144 14.72 -4.66 -16.43
CA ALA A 144 13.57 -4.30 -17.24
C ALA A 144 12.41 -5.30 -17.01
N GLY A 145 11.20 -4.78 -16.85
CA GLY A 145 10.03 -5.60 -16.56
C GLY A 145 9.91 -6.05 -15.10
N TRP A 146 10.84 -5.65 -14.22
CA TRP A 146 10.78 -6.06 -12.82
C TRP A 146 9.51 -5.53 -12.15
N LEU A 147 8.86 -6.43 -11.44
CA LEU A 147 7.81 -6.18 -10.46
C LEU A 147 8.17 -7.00 -9.23
N PRO A 148 8.07 -6.42 -8.02
CA PRO A 148 8.44 -7.12 -6.81
C PRO A 148 7.54 -8.34 -6.57
N SER A 149 8.12 -9.45 -6.15
CA SER A 149 7.37 -10.67 -5.82
C SER A 149 6.61 -10.60 -4.49
N GLY A 150 6.95 -9.63 -3.64
CA GLY A 150 6.39 -9.41 -2.31
C GLY A 150 7.29 -8.53 -1.46
N ILE A 151 7.02 -8.47 -0.15
CA ILE A 151 7.76 -7.62 0.81
C ILE A 151 9.24 -8.02 0.98
N ASP A 152 9.56 -9.30 0.72
CA ASP A 152 10.90 -9.87 0.82
C ASP A 152 11.61 -9.96 -0.55
N ASP A 153 11.05 -9.30 -1.58
CA ASP A 153 11.76 -9.14 -2.85
C ASP A 153 13.14 -8.53 -2.58
N SER A 154 14.18 -9.10 -3.19
CA SER A 154 15.58 -8.77 -2.86
C SER A 154 15.92 -7.30 -3.14
N ILE A 155 15.30 -6.68 -4.13
CA ILE A 155 15.49 -5.26 -4.44
C ILE A 155 14.81 -4.41 -3.36
N ILE A 156 13.56 -4.74 -2.99
CA ILE A 156 12.83 -4.05 -1.93
C ILE A 156 13.59 -4.15 -0.60
N ALA A 157 13.93 -5.36 -0.18
CA ALA A 157 14.64 -5.63 1.07
C ALA A 157 15.95 -4.84 1.16
N ARG A 158 16.76 -4.83 0.09
CA ARG A 158 18.04 -4.10 0.01
C ARG A 158 17.89 -2.60 0.27
N TYR A 159 16.87 -1.94 -0.29
CA TYR A 159 16.69 -0.50 -0.11
C TYR A 159 16.14 -0.15 1.27
N PHE A 160 15.22 -0.95 1.79
CA PHE A 160 14.72 -0.74 3.15
C PHE A 160 15.81 -1.00 4.18
N GLU A 161 16.60 -2.06 4.06
CA GLU A 161 17.74 -2.31 4.96
C GLU A 161 18.74 -1.13 4.97
N ARG A 162 18.97 -0.51 3.81
CA ARG A 162 19.92 0.61 3.70
C ARG A 162 19.37 1.94 4.23
N HIS A 163 18.07 2.19 4.09
CA HIS A 163 17.49 3.53 4.30
C HIS A 163 16.47 3.61 5.43
N TRP A 164 15.86 2.49 5.84
CA TRP A 164 14.89 2.46 6.91
C TRP A 164 15.60 2.39 8.27
N PRO A 165 15.48 3.42 9.13
CA PRO A 165 16.17 3.43 10.40
C PRO A 165 15.42 2.54 11.41
N ALA A 166 16.15 1.83 12.25
CA ALA A 166 15.58 1.02 13.35
C ALA A 166 14.75 1.84 14.37
N SER A 167 14.79 3.18 14.30
CA SER A 167 13.98 4.09 15.11
C SER A 167 12.66 4.50 14.46
N ALA A 168 12.43 4.22 13.18
CA ALA A 168 11.22 4.64 12.47
C ALA A 168 9.95 3.91 12.94
N ASP A 169 10.06 2.69 13.46
CA ASP A 169 8.91 1.90 13.92
C ASP A 169 8.45 2.21 15.35
N ARG A 170 9.18 3.06 16.09
CA ARG A 170 8.78 3.45 17.44
C ARG A 170 7.79 4.61 17.36
N SER A 171 6.49 4.29 17.42
CA SER A 171 5.49 5.28 17.83
C SER A 171 5.73 5.61 19.30
N GLU A 172 6.45 6.70 19.57
CA GLU A 172 6.38 7.33 20.89
C GLU A 172 4.96 7.87 21.05
N ALA A 173 4.11 7.08 21.71
CA ALA A 173 2.84 7.53 22.22
C ALA A 173 3.11 8.74 23.12
N THR A 174 2.73 9.92 22.64
CA THR A 174 2.67 11.14 23.46
C THR A 174 1.21 11.44 23.73
#